data_AF-A0A4S5E9H7-F1
#
_entry.id   AF-A0A4S5E9H7-F1
#
_cell.length_a   1.000
_cell.length_b   1.000
_cell.length_c   1.000
_cell.angle_alpha   90.00
_cell.angle_beta   90.00
_cell.angle_gamma   90.00
#
_symmetry.space_group_name_H-M   'P 1'
#
loop_
_entity.id
_entity.type
_entity.pdbx_description
1 polymer ?
#
loop_
_entity_poly.entity_id
_entity_poly.type
_entity_poly.pdbx_seq_one_letter_code
_entity_poly.pdbx_strand_id
1 'polypeptide(L)'
;MTTTAIDAGSRVDEDTAGEQLFNELIAQDSRIEPRDWMPADYRKALTRQISQHAHSEIIGMQPEANWITRAPSLKRKAVLMAKVQDEAGHGLYLYSAAETLGTPRDKMTEDLIAGKARYSSIFNYPVLTWADIGAIGWLVDGAAICNQVPLCRASYGPYGRAMVRVCKEESFHQRQGFEILLELANGTPEQRAMAQDAVNRWYAPSLMMFGPPDEDSPNSQKSMEWKIKRFSNDELRSRFVGMIAEQVKALGLELPDKEIRYNEETGRWEHGPLDWNEFKEVLAGRGPCNAQRMERRREAHEDGAWVREAAAAYAEKQALKYAQAA
;
A
#
# COMPACT_ATOMS: atom_id res chain seq x y z
N MET A 1 8.99 -50.49 -5.67
CA MET A 1 7.72 -50.76 -4.97
C MET A 1 7.73 -49.87 -3.74
N THR A 2 6.85 -48.90 -3.54
CA THR A 2 5.51 -48.68 -4.11
C THR A 2 5.29 -47.18 -4.05
N THR A 3 5.24 -46.52 -5.20
CA THR A 3 4.75 -45.14 -5.30
C THR A 3 3.26 -45.23 -5.01
N THR A 4 2.84 -44.85 -3.81
CA THR A 4 1.42 -44.68 -3.48
C THR A 4 0.90 -43.59 -4.40
N ALA A 5 0.18 -44.01 -5.45
CA ALA A 5 -0.69 -43.14 -6.20
C ALA A 5 -1.69 -42.58 -5.19
N ILE A 6 -1.50 -41.32 -4.81
CA ILE A 6 -2.54 -40.55 -4.12
C ILE A 6 -3.71 -40.57 -5.10
N ASP A 7 -4.77 -41.24 -4.71
CA ASP A 7 -5.91 -41.54 -5.56
C ASP A 7 -6.53 -40.24 -6.06
N ALA A 8 -6.70 -40.10 -7.37
CA ALA A 8 -7.29 -38.89 -7.94
C ALA A 8 -8.72 -38.67 -7.41
N GLY A 9 -9.41 -39.74 -7.01
CA GLY A 9 -10.71 -39.66 -6.34
C GLY A 9 -10.66 -38.99 -4.97
N SER A 10 -9.67 -39.32 -4.12
CA SER A 10 -9.59 -38.74 -2.76
C SER A 10 -9.26 -37.25 -2.78
N ARG A 11 -8.47 -36.81 -3.78
CA ARG A 11 -8.12 -35.39 -3.95
C ARG A 11 -9.30 -34.54 -4.43
N VAL A 12 -10.18 -35.08 -5.27
CA VAL A 12 -11.40 -34.40 -5.73
C VAL A 12 -12.41 -34.24 -4.59
N ASP A 13 -12.52 -35.24 -3.73
CA ASP A 13 -13.40 -35.18 -2.55
C ASP A 13 -12.87 -34.17 -1.51
N GLU A 14 -11.55 -34.12 -1.28
CA GLU A 14 -10.90 -33.13 -0.43
C GLU A 14 -11.06 -31.70 -0.95
N ASP A 15 -10.90 -31.48 -2.26
CA ASP A 15 -11.08 -30.16 -2.88
C ASP A 15 -12.55 -29.70 -2.80
N THR A 16 -13.51 -30.62 -2.97
CA THR A 16 -14.95 -30.30 -2.85
C THR A 16 -15.33 -29.94 -1.41
N ALA A 17 -14.85 -30.70 -0.43
CA ALA A 17 -15.08 -30.39 0.99
C ALA A 17 -14.41 -29.08 1.41
N GLY A 18 -13.19 -28.83 0.91
CA GLY A 18 -12.47 -27.58 1.12
C GLY A 18 -13.21 -26.37 0.55
N GLU A 19 -13.77 -26.49 -0.66
CA GLU A 19 -14.55 -25.43 -1.29
C GLU A 19 -15.83 -25.09 -0.52
N GLN A 20 -16.54 -26.11 -0.03
CA GLN A 20 -17.72 -25.91 0.81
C GLN A 20 -17.37 -25.15 2.10
N LEU A 21 -16.34 -25.61 2.82
CA LEU A 21 -15.89 -24.94 4.05
C LEU A 21 -15.43 -23.49 3.79
N PHE A 22 -14.69 -23.26 2.71
CA PHE A 22 -14.29 -21.92 2.30
C PHE A 22 -15.52 -21.01 2.09
N ASN A 23 -16.51 -21.47 1.34
CA ASN A 23 -17.73 -20.71 1.06
C ASN A 23 -18.54 -20.42 2.34
N GLU A 24 -18.62 -21.38 3.26
CA GLU A 24 -19.26 -21.20 4.57
C GLU A 24 -18.54 -20.14 5.41
N LEU A 25 -17.21 -20.20 5.49
CA LEU A 25 -16.41 -19.22 6.23
C LEU A 25 -16.57 -17.81 5.66
N ILE A 26 -16.54 -17.68 4.33
CA ILE A 26 -16.80 -16.40 3.65
C ILE A 26 -18.22 -15.91 3.95
N ALA A 27 -19.25 -16.76 3.83
CA ALA A 27 -20.63 -16.38 4.10
C ALA A 27 -20.83 -15.88 5.54
N GLN A 28 -20.22 -16.55 6.52
CA GLN A 28 -20.26 -16.20 7.95
C GLN A 28 -19.40 -14.99 8.33
N ASP A 29 -18.70 -14.37 7.37
CA ASP A 29 -17.75 -13.28 7.62
C ASP A 29 -16.57 -13.67 8.51
N SER A 30 -16.23 -14.96 8.53
CA SER A 30 -15.10 -15.53 9.26
C SER A 30 -13.77 -15.23 8.56
N ARG A 31 -12.68 -15.79 9.07
CA ARG A 31 -11.33 -15.62 8.53
C ARG A 31 -10.79 -16.94 7.98
N ILE A 32 -10.12 -16.83 6.84
CA ILE A 32 -9.28 -17.87 6.26
C ILE A 32 -7.87 -17.71 6.83
N GLU A 33 -7.30 -18.80 7.33
CA GLU A 33 -5.96 -18.88 7.92
C GLU A 33 -4.99 -19.68 7.01
N PRO A 34 -3.66 -19.59 7.23
CA PRO A 34 -2.67 -20.17 6.31
C PRO A 34 -2.79 -21.68 6.06
N ARG A 35 -3.33 -22.43 7.01
CA ARG A 35 -3.49 -23.90 6.93
C ARG A 35 -4.83 -24.32 6.32
N ASP A 36 -5.76 -23.38 6.17
CA ASP A 36 -7.07 -23.69 5.62
C ASP A 36 -6.95 -23.96 4.12
N TRP A 37 -7.82 -24.81 3.61
CA TRP A 37 -8.03 -24.91 2.17
C TRP A 37 -8.55 -23.56 1.66
N MET A 38 -8.05 -23.14 0.50
CA MET A 38 -8.52 -21.92 -0.17
C MET A 38 -8.37 -22.08 -1.69
N PRO A 39 -9.26 -21.48 -2.51
CA PRO A 39 -9.14 -21.55 -3.95
C PRO A 39 -7.77 -21.03 -4.44
N ALA A 40 -7.21 -21.67 -5.47
CA ALA A 40 -5.92 -21.26 -6.03
C ALA A 40 -5.95 -19.79 -6.52
N ASP A 41 -7.06 -19.37 -7.13
CA ASP A 41 -7.25 -17.99 -7.56
C ASP A 41 -7.35 -17.00 -6.38
N TYR A 42 -7.95 -17.40 -5.24
CA TYR A 42 -7.99 -16.60 -4.01
C TYR A 42 -6.57 -16.38 -3.47
N ARG A 43 -5.79 -17.47 -3.36
CA ARG A 43 -4.37 -17.43 -2.93
C ARG A 43 -3.54 -16.54 -3.85
N LYS A 44 -3.70 -16.69 -5.17
CA LYS A 44 -2.98 -15.88 -6.18
C LYS A 44 -3.37 -14.40 -6.11
N ALA A 45 -4.66 -14.10 -5.99
CA ALA A 45 -5.16 -12.72 -5.89
C ALA A 45 -4.61 -12.02 -4.63
N LEU A 46 -4.63 -12.70 -3.48
CA LEU A 46 -4.05 -12.17 -2.24
C LEU A 46 -2.53 -12.04 -2.31
N THR A 47 -1.83 -13.03 -2.84
CA THR A 47 -0.36 -12.95 -3.01
C THR A 47 -0.02 -11.72 -3.83
N ARG A 48 -0.73 -11.50 -4.96
CA ARG A 48 -0.56 -10.30 -5.78
C ARG A 48 -0.88 -9.02 -5.00
N GLN A 49 -2.01 -8.96 -4.30
CA GLN A 49 -2.42 -7.73 -3.61
C GLN A 49 -1.50 -7.38 -2.43
N ILE A 50 -1.20 -8.34 -1.56
CA ILE A 50 -0.39 -8.13 -0.36
C ILE A 50 1.06 -7.85 -0.74
N SER A 51 1.62 -8.54 -1.75
CA SER A 51 2.97 -8.23 -2.24
C SER A 51 3.07 -6.82 -2.82
N GLN A 52 2.10 -6.41 -3.64
CA GLN A 52 2.07 -5.05 -4.19
C GLN A 52 1.84 -4.00 -3.11
N HIS A 53 1.11 -4.33 -2.04
CA HIS A 53 1.02 -3.49 -0.85
C HIS A 53 2.39 -3.37 -0.16
N ALA A 54 3.08 -4.48 0.08
CA ALA A 54 4.43 -4.47 0.65
C ALA A 54 5.43 -3.67 -0.22
N HIS A 55 5.33 -3.81 -1.55
CA HIS A 55 6.13 -3.03 -2.49
C HIS A 55 5.82 -1.54 -2.40
N SER A 56 4.56 -1.18 -2.16
CA SER A 56 4.12 0.19 -1.97
C SER A 56 4.83 0.82 -0.78
N GLU A 57 4.92 0.13 0.35
CA GLU A 57 5.70 0.62 1.51
C GLU A 57 7.18 0.86 1.16
N ILE A 58 7.82 -0.13 0.53
CA ILE A 58 9.26 -0.05 0.22
C ILE A 58 9.57 1.06 -0.80
N ILE A 59 8.72 1.26 -1.79
CA ILE A 59 8.91 2.31 -2.79
C ILE A 59 8.50 3.68 -2.23
N GLY A 60 7.50 3.72 -1.34
CA GLY A 60 7.00 4.93 -0.66
C GLY A 60 8.04 5.63 0.21
N MET A 61 8.97 4.87 0.78
CA MET A 61 10.13 5.43 1.49
C MET A 61 10.96 6.39 0.63
N GLN A 62 11.05 6.17 -0.68
CA GLN A 62 11.95 6.94 -1.56
C GLN A 62 11.56 8.42 -1.72
N PRO A 63 10.33 8.78 -2.13
CA PRO A 63 9.91 10.18 -2.24
C PRO A 63 10.06 10.96 -0.93
N GLU A 64 9.78 10.34 0.21
CA GLU A 64 9.91 10.99 1.51
C GLU A 64 11.36 11.08 2.00
N ALA A 65 12.16 10.02 1.81
CA ALA A 65 13.59 10.02 2.14
C ALA A 65 14.36 11.11 1.40
N ASN A 66 13.88 11.52 0.22
CA ASN A 66 14.40 12.67 -0.53
C ASN A 66 14.53 13.93 0.36
N TRP A 67 13.61 14.14 1.31
CA TRP A 67 13.58 15.33 2.16
C TRP A 67 14.13 15.14 3.57
N ILE A 68 14.53 13.92 3.99
CA ILE A 68 15.11 13.69 5.33
C ILE A 68 16.30 14.60 5.60
N THR A 69 17.22 14.77 4.63
CA THR A 69 18.42 15.60 4.82
C THR A 69 18.11 17.11 4.80
N ARG A 70 16.96 17.50 4.22
CA ARG A 70 16.56 18.89 3.93
C ARG A 70 15.37 19.40 4.74
N ALA A 71 14.85 18.60 5.66
CA ALA A 71 13.75 19.00 6.53
C ALA A 71 14.09 20.31 7.29
N PRO A 72 13.14 21.27 7.38
CA PRO A 72 13.41 22.64 7.80
C PRO A 72 13.65 22.80 9.31
N SER A 73 13.43 21.75 10.10
CA SER A 73 13.73 21.74 11.53
C SER A 73 14.08 20.33 12.01
N LEU A 74 14.81 20.24 13.13
CA LEU A 74 15.14 18.95 13.75
C LEU A 74 13.89 18.19 14.20
N LYS A 75 12.86 18.90 14.69
CA LYS A 75 11.56 18.31 15.05
C LYS A 75 10.95 17.60 13.84
N ARG A 76 10.81 18.30 12.71
CA ARG A 76 10.21 17.73 11.49
C ARG A 76 11.10 16.65 10.88
N LYS A 77 12.42 16.78 10.96
CA LYS A 77 13.38 15.74 10.55
C LYS A 77 13.21 14.45 11.34
N ALA A 78 13.13 14.54 12.67
CA ALA A 78 12.94 13.37 13.54
C ALA A 78 11.61 12.66 13.27
N VAL A 79 10.52 13.42 13.10
CA VAL A 79 9.19 12.86 12.75
C VAL A 79 9.24 12.16 11.39
N LEU A 80 9.84 12.78 10.36
CA LEU A 80 9.94 12.17 9.03
C LEU A 80 10.79 10.89 9.05
N MET A 81 11.89 10.87 9.81
CA MET A 81 12.70 9.65 9.98
C MET A 81 11.91 8.54 10.67
N ALA A 82 11.11 8.87 11.68
CA ALA A 82 10.24 7.89 12.36
C ALA A 82 9.18 7.33 11.41
N LYS A 83 8.54 8.18 10.59
CA LYS A 83 7.59 7.75 9.56
C LYS A 83 8.21 6.77 8.57
N VAL A 84 9.33 7.16 7.94
CA VAL A 84 10.02 6.30 6.94
C VAL A 84 10.55 5.00 7.57
N GLN A 85 10.91 5.03 8.85
CA GLN A 85 11.24 3.81 9.60
C GLN A 85 10.03 2.88 9.76
N ASP A 86 8.87 3.43 10.11
CA ASP A 86 7.64 2.64 10.25
C ASP A 86 7.20 2.04 8.91
N GLU A 87 7.30 2.77 7.79
CA GLU A 87 7.02 2.24 6.45
C GLU A 87 7.89 0.99 6.14
N ALA A 88 9.17 1.02 6.52
CA ALA A 88 10.02 -0.16 6.39
C ALA A 88 9.49 -1.35 7.22
N GLY A 89 9.01 -1.08 8.44
CA GLY A 89 8.36 -2.06 9.31
C GLY A 89 7.05 -2.61 8.74
N HIS A 90 6.22 -1.75 8.16
CA HIS A 90 4.96 -2.11 7.52
C HIS A 90 5.20 -3.03 6.32
N GLY A 91 6.19 -2.70 5.49
CA GLY A 91 6.65 -3.56 4.40
C GLY A 91 7.03 -4.96 4.90
N LEU A 92 7.73 -5.06 6.05
CA LEU A 92 8.06 -6.35 6.66
C LEU A 92 6.81 -7.12 7.12
N TYR A 93 5.86 -6.47 7.79
CA TYR A 93 4.60 -7.12 8.21
C TYR A 93 3.83 -7.67 7.01
N LEU A 94 3.77 -6.90 5.93
CA LEU A 94 3.06 -7.27 4.71
C LEU A 94 3.76 -8.41 3.96
N TYR A 95 5.10 -8.37 3.83
CA TYR A 95 5.83 -9.49 3.27
C TYR A 95 5.62 -10.76 4.10
N SER A 96 5.67 -10.68 5.43
CA SER A 96 5.38 -11.83 6.31
C SER A 96 3.96 -12.36 6.11
N ALA A 97 2.95 -11.49 5.95
CA ALA A 97 1.58 -11.90 5.66
C ALA A 97 1.41 -12.52 4.26
N ALA A 98 2.21 -12.09 3.28
CA ALA A 98 2.21 -12.69 1.94
C ALA A 98 2.92 -14.05 1.92
N GLU A 99 4.01 -14.22 2.68
CA GLU A 99 4.75 -15.49 2.76
C GLU A 99 3.91 -16.64 3.31
N THR A 100 2.91 -16.36 4.15
CA THR A 100 1.97 -17.39 4.62
C THR A 100 1.08 -17.96 3.50
N LEU A 101 1.05 -17.34 2.32
CA LEU A 101 0.39 -17.87 1.12
C LEU A 101 1.31 -18.78 0.28
N GLY A 102 2.59 -18.89 0.63
CA GLY A 102 3.56 -19.81 0.04
C GLY A 102 4.53 -19.21 -0.98
N THR A 103 4.50 -17.89 -1.21
CA THR A 103 5.49 -17.21 -2.07
C THR A 103 6.53 -16.52 -1.19
N PRO A 104 7.84 -16.83 -1.30
CA PRO A 104 8.86 -16.23 -0.46
C PRO A 104 9.09 -14.75 -0.82
N ARG A 105 9.53 -13.97 0.18
CA ARG A 105 9.82 -12.53 0.03
C ARG A 105 10.83 -12.22 -1.05
N ASP A 106 11.86 -13.05 -1.19
CA ASP A 106 12.91 -12.86 -2.21
C ASP A 106 12.28 -12.89 -3.61
N LYS A 107 11.39 -13.86 -3.86
CA LYS A 107 10.68 -13.95 -5.13
C LYS A 107 9.80 -12.73 -5.40
N MET A 108 9.06 -12.27 -4.38
CA MET A 108 8.25 -11.05 -4.51
C MET A 108 9.12 -9.82 -4.79
N THR A 109 10.30 -9.73 -4.16
CA THR A 109 11.25 -8.63 -4.36
C THR A 109 11.87 -8.66 -5.75
N GLU A 110 12.23 -9.84 -6.27
CA GLU A 110 12.68 -10.03 -7.64
C GLU A 110 11.60 -9.61 -8.65
N ASP A 111 10.35 -10.00 -8.43
CA ASP A 111 9.25 -9.65 -9.32
C ASP A 111 8.98 -8.14 -9.33
N LEU A 112 9.16 -7.45 -8.20
CA LEU A 112 9.17 -5.97 -8.14
C LEU A 112 10.31 -5.41 -9.01
N ILE A 113 11.56 -5.80 -8.74
CA ILE A 113 12.75 -5.26 -9.43
C ILE A 113 12.69 -5.51 -10.95
N ALA A 114 12.16 -6.66 -11.35
CA ALA A 114 11.97 -7.05 -12.74
C ALA A 114 10.76 -6.37 -13.42
N GLY A 115 9.99 -5.54 -12.70
CA GLY A 115 8.80 -4.87 -13.22
C GLY A 115 7.61 -5.79 -13.50
N LYS A 116 7.61 -7.00 -12.92
CA LYS A 116 6.51 -7.99 -13.04
C LYS A 116 5.43 -7.77 -11.99
N ALA A 117 5.76 -7.11 -10.89
CA ALA A 117 4.82 -6.67 -9.85
C ALA A 117 4.75 -5.13 -9.79
N ARG A 118 3.59 -4.62 -9.38
CA ARG A 118 3.34 -3.19 -9.25
C ARG A 118 3.56 -2.72 -7.80
N TYR A 119 3.53 -1.40 -7.63
CA TYR A 119 3.37 -0.70 -6.37
C TYR A 119 2.36 0.44 -6.60
N SER A 120 1.93 1.12 -5.53
CA SER A 120 0.96 2.20 -5.61
C SER A 120 1.40 3.29 -6.60
N SER A 121 0.46 3.75 -7.43
CA SER A 121 0.70 4.75 -8.48
C SER A 121 1.29 6.04 -7.91
N ILE A 122 0.89 6.41 -6.69
CA ILE A 122 1.20 7.68 -6.02
C ILE A 122 2.70 7.93 -5.81
N PHE A 123 3.51 6.87 -5.66
CA PHE A 123 4.94 7.03 -5.40
C PHE A 123 5.76 7.38 -6.66
N ASN A 124 5.09 7.46 -7.80
CA ASN A 124 5.69 7.90 -9.07
C ASN A 124 5.67 9.41 -9.27
N TYR A 125 5.13 10.18 -8.32
CA TYR A 125 5.11 11.64 -8.37
C TYR A 125 6.32 12.25 -7.65
N PRO A 126 6.86 13.38 -8.13
CA PRO A 126 8.05 14.01 -7.56
C PRO A 126 7.73 14.85 -6.32
N VAL A 127 8.63 14.82 -5.33
CA VAL A 127 8.53 15.62 -4.09
C VAL A 127 9.41 16.86 -4.23
N LEU A 128 8.81 17.96 -4.70
CA LEU A 128 9.53 19.14 -5.18
C LEU A 128 9.85 20.16 -4.09
N THR A 129 8.99 20.28 -3.08
CA THR A 129 9.12 21.23 -1.97
C THR A 129 8.91 20.52 -0.63
N TRP A 130 9.15 21.23 0.48
CA TRP A 130 8.86 20.67 1.80
C TRP A 130 7.35 20.46 2.03
N ALA A 131 6.50 21.30 1.41
CA ALA A 131 5.06 21.16 1.53
C ALA A 131 4.53 19.83 0.94
N ASP A 132 5.23 19.25 -0.03
CA ASP A 132 4.92 17.93 -0.57
C ASP A 132 4.97 16.84 0.49
N ILE A 133 5.86 16.92 1.47
CA ILE A 133 5.89 15.97 2.60
C ILE A 133 4.63 16.12 3.46
N GLY A 134 4.14 17.36 3.63
CA GLY A 134 2.86 17.61 4.27
C GLY A 134 1.67 17.05 3.47
N ALA A 135 1.68 17.22 2.15
CA ALA A 135 0.62 16.70 1.28
C ALA A 135 0.63 15.17 1.17
N ILE A 136 1.80 14.54 1.15
CA ILE A 136 1.92 13.07 1.24
C ILE A 136 1.35 12.60 2.58
N GLY A 137 1.86 13.13 3.70
CA GLY A 137 1.35 12.74 5.00
C GLY A 137 -0.15 13.01 5.17
N TRP A 138 -0.71 14.10 4.64
CA TRP A 138 -2.13 14.38 4.79
C TRP A 138 -3.02 13.61 3.80
N LEU A 139 -2.81 13.82 2.49
CA LEU A 139 -3.67 13.32 1.42
C LEU A 139 -3.35 11.87 1.06
N VAL A 140 -2.06 11.55 0.90
CA VAL A 140 -1.63 10.21 0.45
C VAL A 140 -1.84 9.19 1.57
N ASP A 141 -1.33 9.45 2.77
CA ASP A 141 -1.58 8.55 3.91
C ASP A 141 -3.07 8.58 4.30
N GLY A 142 -3.76 9.71 4.14
CA GLY A 142 -5.21 9.78 4.35
C GLY A 142 -5.99 8.85 3.42
N ALA A 143 -5.61 8.80 2.14
CA ALA A 143 -6.19 7.89 1.17
C ALA A 143 -5.83 6.42 1.48
N ALA A 144 -4.57 6.18 1.85
CA ALA A 144 -4.07 4.86 2.28
C ALA A 144 -4.88 4.33 3.48
N ILE A 145 -5.05 5.13 4.54
CA ILE A 145 -5.86 4.79 5.73
C ILE A 145 -7.31 4.52 5.34
N CYS A 146 -7.91 5.34 4.47
CA CYS A 146 -9.28 5.14 4.01
C CYS A 146 -9.46 3.77 3.32
N ASN A 147 -8.45 3.34 2.56
CA ASN A 147 -8.41 2.01 1.92
C ASN A 147 -8.06 0.88 2.91
N GLN A 148 -7.17 1.12 3.87
CA GLN A 148 -6.60 0.12 4.77
C GLN A 148 -7.49 -0.24 5.96
N VAL A 149 -8.21 0.74 6.53
CA VAL A 149 -9.09 0.49 7.68
C VAL A 149 -10.16 -0.58 7.36
N PRO A 150 -10.84 -0.56 6.19
CA PRO A 150 -11.70 -1.65 5.75
C PRO A 150 -10.99 -3.01 5.64
N LEU A 151 -9.72 -3.03 5.24
CA LEU A 151 -8.93 -4.25 5.09
C LEU A 151 -8.55 -4.89 6.43
N CYS A 152 -8.69 -4.19 7.56
CA CYS A 152 -8.68 -4.82 8.88
C CYS A 152 -9.75 -5.93 9.01
N ARG A 153 -10.78 -5.90 8.14
CA ARG A 153 -11.81 -6.93 8.02
C ARG A 153 -11.72 -7.78 6.74
N ALA A 154 -10.57 -7.79 6.07
CA ALA A 154 -10.33 -8.69 4.94
C ALA A 154 -10.49 -10.16 5.39
N SER A 155 -10.99 -11.00 4.49
CA SER A 155 -11.24 -12.42 4.78
C SER A 155 -9.99 -13.22 5.12
N TYR A 156 -8.80 -12.82 4.66
CA TYR A 156 -7.55 -13.50 5.01
C TYR A 156 -6.99 -12.97 6.34
N GLY A 157 -6.96 -13.83 7.35
CA GLY A 157 -6.59 -13.51 8.72
C GLY A 157 -5.24 -12.80 8.86
N PRO A 158 -4.14 -13.33 8.31
CA PRO A 158 -2.82 -12.68 8.38
C PRO A 158 -2.82 -11.26 7.83
N TYR A 159 -3.51 -11.03 6.71
CA TYR A 159 -3.58 -9.70 6.10
C TYR A 159 -4.39 -8.73 6.95
N GLY A 160 -5.58 -9.14 7.43
CA GLY A 160 -6.40 -8.32 8.32
C GLY A 160 -5.66 -7.94 9.60
N ARG A 161 -4.90 -8.87 10.20
CA ARG A 161 -4.09 -8.59 11.40
C ARG A 161 -2.92 -7.65 11.14
N ALA A 162 -2.28 -7.74 9.97
CA ALA A 162 -1.24 -6.78 9.56
C ALA A 162 -1.84 -5.37 9.43
N MET A 163 -2.99 -5.24 8.76
CA MET A 163 -3.70 -3.96 8.60
C MET A 163 -4.07 -3.31 9.93
N VAL A 164 -4.46 -4.09 10.94
CA VAL A 164 -4.72 -3.53 12.29
C VAL A 164 -3.47 -2.86 12.90
N ARG A 165 -2.27 -3.40 12.68
CA ARG A 165 -1.03 -2.78 13.20
C ARG A 165 -0.66 -1.56 12.37
N VAL A 166 -0.62 -1.72 11.05
CA VAL A 166 -0.30 -0.65 10.09
C VAL A 166 -1.22 0.57 10.32
N CYS A 167 -2.55 0.38 10.38
CA CYS A 167 -3.49 1.48 10.58
C CYS A 167 -3.32 2.20 11.93
N LYS A 168 -2.88 1.50 12.99
CA LYS A 168 -2.63 2.13 14.30
C LYS A 168 -1.45 3.09 14.22
N GLU A 169 -0.40 2.69 13.50
CA GLU A 169 0.84 3.45 13.34
C GLU A 169 0.67 4.60 12.34
N GLU A 170 0.09 4.34 11.16
CA GLU A 170 -0.09 5.35 10.10
C GLU A 170 -0.99 6.52 10.48
N SER A 171 -2.02 6.28 11.32
CA SER A 171 -2.92 7.38 11.73
C SER A 171 -2.19 8.51 12.46
N PHE A 172 -1.07 8.19 13.13
CA PHE A 172 -0.20 9.19 13.74
C PHE A 172 0.56 9.99 12.67
N HIS A 173 1.17 9.31 11.70
CA HIS A 173 1.90 9.95 10.60
C HIS A 173 1.02 10.86 9.76
N GLN A 174 -0.22 10.43 9.50
CA GLN A 174 -1.19 11.21 8.77
C GLN A 174 -1.50 12.55 9.45
N ARG A 175 -1.65 12.53 10.78
CA ARG A 175 -1.83 13.74 11.58
C ARG A 175 -0.61 14.65 11.48
N GLN A 176 0.60 14.10 11.51
CA GLN A 176 1.82 14.89 11.39
C GLN A 176 1.95 15.56 10.01
N GLY A 177 1.49 14.91 8.94
CA GLY A 177 1.39 15.51 7.60
C GLY A 177 0.44 16.71 7.56
N PHE A 178 -0.75 16.54 8.14
CA PHE A 178 -1.73 17.64 8.28
C PHE A 178 -1.14 18.83 9.05
N GLU A 179 -0.44 18.58 10.16
CA GLU A 179 0.22 19.64 10.94
C GLU A 179 1.31 20.39 10.16
N ILE A 180 2.01 19.74 9.22
CA ILE A 180 2.98 20.42 8.36
C ILE A 180 2.28 21.46 7.49
N LEU A 181 1.17 21.07 6.85
CA LEU A 181 0.40 21.98 6.00
C LEU A 181 -0.27 23.08 6.81
N LEU A 182 -0.76 22.77 8.01
CA LEU A 182 -1.36 23.77 8.90
C LEU A 182 -0.35 24.84 9.32
N GLU A 183 0.88 24.43 9.66
CA GLU A 183 1.97 25.38 9.98
C GLU A 183 2.30 26.27 8.79
N LEU A 184 2.43 25.67 7.59
CA LEU A 184 2.75 26.41 6.38
C LEU A 184 1.64 27.37 5.96
N ALA A 185 0.37 26.95 6.07
CA ALA A 185 -0.78 27.75 5.68
C ALA A 185 -1.03 28.97 6.58
N ASN A 186 -0.56 28.90 7.84
CA ASN A 186 -0.58 30.00 8.82
C ASN A 186 0.74 30.78 8.89
N GLY A 187 1.72 30.43 8.06
CA GLY A 187 3.01 31.08 8.00
C GLY A 187 3.03 32.31 7.10
N THR A 188 4.19 32.55 6.49
CA THR A 188 4.40 33.59 5.48
C THR A 188 3.56 33.34 4.21
N PRO A 189 3.32 34.37 3.38
CA PRO A 189 2.68 34.21 2.07
C PRO A 189 3.35 33.13 1.20
N GLU A 190 4.68 33.04 1.23
CA GLU A 190 5.45 32.06 0.47
C GLU A 190 5.23 30.62 0.99
N GLN A 191 5.15 30.43 2.31
CA GLN A 191 4.83 29.13 2.91
C GLN A 191 3.41 28.70 2.57
N ARG A 192 2.45 29.63 2.63
CA ARG A 192 1.06 29.37 2.25
C ARG A 192 0.93 29.00 0.77
N ALA A 193 1.63 29.72 -0.11
CA ALA A 193 1.67 29.41 -1.54
C ALA A 193 2.30 28.03 -1.81
N MET A 194 3.38 27.69 -1.10
CA MET A 194 4.01 26.36 -1.18
C MET A 194 3.06 25.24 -0.74
N ALA A 195 2.30 25.46 0.34
CA ALA A 195 1.27 24.52 0.80
C ALA A 195 0.17 24.33 -0.24
N GLN A 196 -0.35 25.42 -0.81
CA GLN A 196 -1.38 25.36 -1.85
C GLN A 196 -0.89 24.63 -3.11
N ASP A 197 0.33 24.92 -3.57
CA ASP A 197 0.92 24.23 -4.73
C ASP A 197 1.06 22.72 -4.51
N ALA A 198 1.47 22.30 -3.31
CA ALA A 198 1.54 20.88 -2.97
C ALA A 198 0.13 20.23 -3.00
N VAL A 199 -0.88 20.86 -2.39
CA VAL A 199 -2.26 20.34 -2.43
C VAL A 199 -2.77 20.24 -3.88
N ASN A 200 -2.47 21.23 -4.72
CA ASN A 200 -2.86 21.23 -6.13
C ASN A 200 -2.31 20.00 -6.89
N ARG A 201 -1.03 19.67 -6.66
CA ARG A 201 -0.35 18.58 -7.37
C ARG A 201 -0.69 17.20 -6.82
N TRP A 202 -0.96 17.08 -5.51
CA TRP A 202 -1.18 15.79 -4.85
C TRP A 202 -2.65 15.36 -4.76
N TYR A 203 -3.61 16.25 -5.00
CA TYR A 203 -5.05 15.94 -4.94
C TYR A 203 -5.45 14.79 -5.88
N ALA A 204 -5.34 14.99 -7.20
CA ALA A 204 -5.80 14.01 -8.18
C ALA A 204 -5.05 12.67 -8.06
N PRO A 205 -3.71 12.64 -7.91
CA PRO A 205 -2.98 11.39 -7.67
C PRO A 205 -3.45 10.63 -6.42
N SER A 206 -3.80 11.33 -5.33
CA SER A 206 -4.31 10.69 -4.11
C SER A 206 -5.68 10.03 -4.35
N LEU A 207 -6.55 10.65 -5.14
CA LEU A 207 -7.84 10.05 -5.53
C LEU A 207 -7.67 8.83 -6.45
N MET A 208 -6.62 8.82 -7.29
CA MET A 208 -6.30 7.68 -8.15
C MET A 208 -5.78 6.45 -7.37
N MET A 209 -5.34 6.61 -6.11
CA MET A 209 -4.88 5.48 -5.27
C MET A 209 -5.97 4.45 -5.01
N PHE A 210 -7.24 4.85 -5.01
CA PHE A 210 -8.37 3.94 -4.85
C PHE A 210 -8.56 3.03 -6.07
N GLY A 211 -7.84 3.24 -7.16
CA GLY A 211 -7.91 2.46 -8.38
C GLY A 211 -8.92 3.01 -9.39
N PRO A 212 -9.13 2.29 -10.52
CA PRO A 212 -10.04 2.73 -11.58
C PRO A 212 -11.50 2.79 -11.11
N PRO A 213 -12.40 3.43 -11.87
CA PRO A 213 -13.84 3.34 -11.67
C PRO A 213 -14.32 1.89 -11.55
N ASP A 214 -15.41 1.66 -10.83
CA ASP A 214 -15.91 0.31 -10.57
C ASP A 214 -16.24 -0.46 -11.85
N GLU A 215 -16.72 0.22 -12.89
CA GLU A 215 -16.99 -0.33 -14.23
C GLU A 215 -15.74 -0.83 -14.96
N ASP A 216 -14.57 -0.29 -14.62
CA ASP A 216 -13.28 -0.59 -15.23
C ASP A 216 -12.38 -1.44 -14.30
N SER A 217 -12.97 -2.13 -13.31
CA SER A 217 -12.25 -2.81 -12.22
C SER A 217 -12.43 -4.34 -12.27
N PRO A 218 -11.73 -5.07 -13.17
CA PRO A 218 -11.97 -6.49 -13.44
C PRO A 218 -11.72 -7.42 -12.24
N ASN A 219 -10.91 -6.98 -11.27
CA ASN A 219 -10.62 -7.75 -10.06
C ASN A 219 -11.64 -7.50 -8.93
N SER A 220 -12.45 -6.44 -9.01
CA SER A 220 -13.27 -6.00 -7.88
C SER A 220 -14.39 -6.98 -7.57
N GLN A 221 -15.06 -7.55 -8.58
CA GLN A 221 -16.16 -8.48 -8.35
C GLN A 221 -15.74 -9.69 -7.50
N LYS A 222 -14.76 -10.48 -7.98
CA LYS A 222 -14.24 -11.63 -7.22
C LYS A 222 -13.66 -11.24 -5.85
N SER A 223 -12.97 -10.10 -5.77
CA SER A 223 -12.38 -9.64 -4.50
C SER A 223 -13.45 -9.28 -3.46
N MET A 224 -14.59 -8.76 -3.91
CA MET A 224 -15.74 -8.44 -3.05
C MET A 224 -16.51 -9.71 -2.66
N GLU A 225 -16.73 -10.65 -3.60
CA GLU A 225 -17.35 -11.95 -3.34
C GLU A 225 -16.58 -12.74 -2.27
N TRP A 226 -15.25 -12.77 -2.37
CA TRP A 226 -14.36 -13.37 -1.37
C TRP A 226 -14.10 -12.49 -0.15
N LYS A 227 -14.74 -11.32 -0.04
CA LYS A 227 -14.57 -10.36 1.06
C LYS A 227 -13.10 -9.99 1.34
N ILE A 228 -12.25 -10.05 0.32
CA ILE A 228 -10.89 -9.48 0.35
C ILE A 228 -11.01 -7.96 0.35
N LYS A 229 -11.83 -7.44 -0.56
CA LYS A 229 -12.24 -6.04 -0.65
C LYS A 229 -13.61 -5.90 0.03
N ARG A 230 -13.81 -4.85 0.83
CA ARG A 230 -15.05 -4.64 1.62
C ARG A 230 -15.96 -3.55 1.06
N PHE A 231 -15.38 -2.62 0.33
CA PHE A 231 -16.06 -1.48 -0.29
C PHE A 231 -15.51 -1.32 -1.70
N SER A 232 -16.28 -0.72 -2.60
CA SER A 232 -15.84 -0.51 -3.98
C SER A 232 -14.76 0.58 -4.09
N ASN A 233 -14.15 0.75 -5.27
CA ASN A 233 -13.13 1.78 -5.46
C ASN A 233 -13.78 3.17 -5.33
N ASP A 234 -14.92 3.35 -6.01
CA ASP A 234 -15.62 4.63 -6.04
C ASP A 234 -16.28 4.96 -4.69
N GLU A 235 -16.72 3.95 -3.94
CA GLU A 235 -17.26 4.15 -2.59
C GLU A 235 -16.18 4.69 -1.63
N LEU A 236 -14.98 4.10 -1.64
CA LEU A 236 -13.87 4.58 -0.82
C LEU A 236 -13.38 5.96 -1.26
N ARG A 237 -13.27 6.19 -2.57
CA ARG A 237 -12.90 7.50 -3.11
C ARG A 237 -13.91 8.57 -2.69
N SER A 238 -15.22 8.31 -2.78
CA SER A 238 -16.27 9.23 -2.35
C SER A 238 -16.15 9.58 -0.87
N ARG A 239 -15.97 8.57 0.01
CA ARG A 239 -15.77 8.81 1.45
C ARG A 239 -14.55 9.70 1.71
N PHE A 240 -13.44 9.42 1.02
CA PHE A 240 -12.21 10.20 1.14
C PHE A 240 -12.40 11.65 0.69
N VAL A 241 -13.07 11.89 -0.43
CA VAL A 241 -13.41 13.25 -0.92
C VAL A 241 -14.16 14.03 0.14
N GLY A 242 -15.17 13.43 0.77
CA GLY A 242 -15.91 14.08 1.86
C GLY A 242 -15.04 14.45 3.05
N MET A 243 -14.09 13.58 3.43
CA MET A 243 -13.15 13.86 4.51
C MET A 243 -12.25 15.04 4.19
N ILE A 244 -11.62 15.06 3.01
CA ILE A 244 -10.67 16.12 2.64
C ILE A 244 -11.38 17.45 2.34
N ALA A 245 -12.62 17.42 1.87
CA ALA A 245 -13.43 18.61 1.64
C ALA A 245 -13.69 19.41 2.94
N GLU A 246 -13.80 18.73 4.08
CA GLU A 246 -13.92 19.39 5.38
C GLU A 246 -12.54 19.73 5.98
N GLN A 247 -11.56 18.83 5.86
CA GLN A 247 -10.22 19.05 6.42
C GLN A 247 -9.49 20.22 5.76
N VAL A 248 -9.66 20.45 4.46
CA VAL A 248 -9.01 21.56 3.74
C VAL A 248 -9.45 22.92 4.28
N LYS A 249 -10.69 23.04 4.75
CA LYS A 249 -11.23 24.28 5.35
C LYS A 249 -10.46 24.67 6.61
N ALA A 250 -10.07 23.68 7.42
CA ALA A 250 -9.26 23.90 8.62
C ALA A 250 -7.82 24.33 8.30
N LEU A 251 -7.29 23.95 7.14
CA LEU A 251 -6.02 24.46 6.63
C LEU A 251 -6.16 25.87 6.04
N GLY A 252 -7.38 26.31 5.75
CA GLY A 252 -7.62 27.53 4.97
C GLY A 252 -7.02 27.45 3.57
N LEU A 253 -6.91 26.26 2.98
CA LEU A 253 -6.45 26.04 1.61
C LEU A 253 -7.65 25.68 0.71
N GLU A 254 -7.40 25.51 -0.58
CA GLU A 254 -8.41 25.07 -1.55
C GLU A 254 -8.02 23.73 -2.16
N LEU A 255 -9.01 22.87 -2.47
CA LEU A 255 -8.78 21.71 -3.33
C LEU A 255 -8.89 22.16 -4.79
N PRO A 256 -8.06 21.63 -5.71
CA PRO A 256 -8.06 22.02 -7.13
C PRO A 256 -9.23 21.41 -7.91
N ASP A 257 -10.43 21.40 -7.33
CA ASP A 257 -11.63 20.79 -7.89
C ASP A 257 -12.87 21.56 -7.42
N LYS A 258 -13.50 22.28 -8.36
CA LYS A 258 -14.68 23.10 -8.10
C LYS A 258 -15.99 22.31 -8.19
N GLU A 259 -15.94 21.06 -8.62
CA GLU A 259 -17.12 20.20 -8.78
C GLU A 259 -17.43 19.39 -7.53
N ILE A 260 -16.54 19.43 -6.51
CA ILE A 260 -16.76 18.77 -5.22
C ILE A 260 -18.08 19.24 -4.61
N ARG A 261 -18.97 18.28 -4.37
CA ARG A 261 -20.27 18.53 -3.74
C ARG A 261 -20.77 17.28 -3.05
N TYR A 262 -21.61 17.47 -2.05
CA TYR A 262 -22.40 16.38 -1.49
C TYR A 262 -23.70 16.27 -2.29
N ASN A 263 -23.95 15.09 -2.87
CA ASN A 263 -25.19 14.78 -3.56
C ASN A 263 -26.16 14.16 -2.55
N GLU A 264 -27.22 14.90 -2.21
CA GLU A 264 -28.24 14.46 -1.25
C GLU A 264 -29.06 13.27 -1.75
N GLU A 265 -29.27 13.12 -3.06
CA GLU A 265 -30.06 12.03 -3.64
C GLU A 265 -29.31 10.70 -3.56
N THR A 266 -27.99 10.72 -3.78
CA THR A 266 -27.16 9.51 -3.74
C THR A 266 -26.50 9.28 -2.38
N GLY A 267 -26.52 10.28 -1.50
CA GLY A 267 -25.85 10.25 -0.19
C GLY A 267 -24.32 10.16 -0.30
N ARG A 268 -23.74 10.66 -1.39
CA ARG A 268 -22.32 10.53 -1.72
C ARG A 268 -21.68 11.87 -2.02
N TRP A 269 -20.40 11.97 -1.70
CA TRP A 269 -19.57 13.06 -2.21
C TRP A 269 -19.14 12.75 -3.64
N GLU A 270 -19.30 13.75 -4.49
CA GLU A 270 -18.89 13.73 -5.89
C GLU A 270 -17.68 14.63 -6.07
N HIS A 271 -16.86 14.33 -7.07
CA HIS A 271 -15.68 15.09 -7.45
C HIS A 271 -15.64 15.22 -8.98
N GLY A 272 -14.87 16.16 -9.50
CA GLY A 272 -14.66 16.35 -10.94
C GLY A 272 -13.94 15.16 -11.58
N PRO A 273 -13.93 15.07 -12.92
CA PRO A 273 -13.30 13.97 -13.63
C PRO A 273 -11.78 13.91 -13.36
N LEU A 274 -11.25 12.69 -13.24
CA LEU A 274 -9.81 12.43 -13.13
C LEU A 274 -9.23 12.04 -14.49
N ASP A 275 -7.95 12.33 -14.70
CA ASP A 275 -7.24 11.89 -15.90
C ASP A 275 -6.89 10.39 -15.82
N TRP A 276 -7.80 9.55 -16.31
CA TRP A 276 -7.60 8.10 -16.35
C TRP A 276 -6.55 7.67 -17.39
N ASN A 277 -6.18 8.52 -18.35
CA ASN A 277 -5.07 8.23 -19.25
C ASN A 277 -3.74 8.39 -18.52
N GLU A 278 -3.57 9.47 -17.75
CA GLU A 278 -2.43 9.65 -16.86
C GLU A 278 -2.29 8.44 -15.91
N PHE A 279 -3.39 8.03 -15.27
CA PHE A 279 -3.40 6.85 -14.40
C PHE A 279 -2.88 5.58 -15.11
N LYS A 280 -3.35 5.32 -16.34
CA LYS A 280 -2.92 4.17 -17.14
C LYS A 280 -1.44 4.25 -17.51
N GLU A 281 -0.95 5.44 -17.87
CA GLU A 281 0.47 5.67 -18.20
C GLU A 281 1.37 5.44 -16.97
N VAL A 282 0.98 5.96 -15.80
CA VAL A 282 1.70 5.75 -14.54
C VAL A 282 1.76 4.27 -14.17
N LEU A 283 0.63 3.55 -14.28
CA LEU A 283 0.58 2.10 -14.01
C LEU A 283 1.39 1.27 -15.02
N ALA A 284 1.57 1.79 -16.24
CA ALA A 284 2.35 1.15 -17.29
C ALA A 284 3.84 1.52 -17.25
N GLY A 285 4.30 2.21 -16.19
CA GLY A 285 5.70 2.55 -16.00
C GLY A 285 6.17 3.83 -16.68
N ARG A 286 5.24 4.65 -17.21
CA ARG A 286 5.52 5.87 -17.99
C ARG A 286 5.12 7.17 -17.27
N GLY A 287 4.94 7.11 -15.95
CA GLY A 287 4.79 8.28 -15.10
C GLY A 287 6.11 8.97 -14.77
N PRO A 288 6.06 10.09 -14.04
CA PRO A 288 7.19 11.02 -13.94
C PRO A 288 8.42 10.46 -13.20
N CYS A 289 8.24 9.54 -12.25
CA CYS A 289 9.35 8.95 -11.49
C CYS A 289 9.46 7.43 -11.57
N ASN A 290 8.64 6.72 -12.36
CA ASN A 290 8.65 5.24 -12.40
C ASN A 290 10.06 4.65 -12.65
N ALA A 291 10.74 5.14 -13.69
CA ALA A 291 12.08 4.69 -14.03
C ALA A 291 13.06 4.96 -12.88
N GLN A 292 13.02 6.16 -12.29
CA GLN A 292 13.88 6.54 -11.17
C GLN A 292 13.65 5.65 -9.93
N ARG A 293 12.39 5.36 -9.58
CA ARG A 293 12.04 4.54 -8.41
C ARG A 293 12.56 3.11 -8.55
N MET A 294 12.41 2.54 -9.74
CA MET A 294 12.87 1.19 -10.04
C MET A 294 14.38 1.09 -10.16
N GLU A 295 15.02 2.08 -10.78
CA GLU A 295 16.48 2.16 -10.83
C GLU A 295 17.06 2.19 -9.43
N ARG A 296 16.56 3.09 -8.57
CA ARG A 296 17.04 3.23 -7.21
C ARG A 296 16.87 1.94 -6.39
N ARG A 297 15.76 1.23 -6.61
CA ARG A 297 15.51 -0.05 -5.94
C ARG A 297 16.46 -1.14 -6.44
N ARG A 298 16.77 -1.17 -7.74
CA ARG A 298 17.70 -2.10 -8.37
C ARG A 298 19.12 -1.86 -7.89
N GLU A 299 19.61 -0.62 -7.98
CA GLU A 299 20.93 -0.21 -7.46
C GLU A 299 21.11 -0.66 -6.00
N ALA A 300 20.16 -0.32 -5.12
CA ALA A 300 20.25 -0.69 -3.71
C ALA A 300 20.29 -2.22 -3.49
N HIS A 301 19.63 -2.99 -4.37
CA HIS A 301 19.67 -4.45 -4.32
C HIS A 301 21.01 -4.99 -4.84
N GLU A 302 21.50 -4.52 -5.99
CA GLU A 302 22.73 -4.97 -6.63
C GLU A 302 23.96 -4.55 -5.81
N ASP A 303 24.08 -3.28 -5.44
CA ASP A 303 25.18 -2.75 -4.61
C ASP A 303 25.21 -3.40 -3.22
N GLY A 304 24.04 -3.83 -2.72
CA GLY A 304 23.91 -4.54 -1.45
C GLY A 304 24.19 -6.04 -1.52
N ALA A 305 24.50 -6.61 -2.70
CA ALA A 305 24.68 -8.05 -2.88
C ALA A 305 25.80 -8.60 -1.98
N TRP A 306 26.96 -7.95 -1.99
CA TRP A 306 28.11 -8.38 -1.18
C TRP A 306 27.81 -8.41 0.32
N VAL A 307 26.95 -7.51 0.82
CA VAL A 307 26.53 -7.51 2.24
C VAL A 307 25.69 -8.74 2.56
N ARG A 308 24.74 -9.08 1.66
CA ARG A 308 23.89 -10.27 1.83
C ARG A 308 24.70 -11.56 1.76
N GLU A 309 25.63 -11.65 0.81
CA GLU A 309 26.56 -12.78 0.66
C GLU A 309 27.47 -12.93 1.88
N ALA A 310 28.02 -11.82 2.39
CA ALA A 310 28.84 -11.81 3.59
C ALA A 310 28.06 -12.29 4.83
N ALA A 311 26.82 -11.84 5.00
CA ALA A 311 25.96 -12.27 6.10
C ALA A 311 25.63 -13.78 6.03
N ALA A 312 25.33 -14.29 4.83
CA ALA A 312 25.06 -15.72 4.61
C ALA A 312 26.29 -16.59 4.93
N ALA A 313 27.46 -16.22 4.39
CA ALA A 313 28.71 -16.93 4.63
C ALA A 313 29.13 -16.89 6.12
N TYR A 314 28.86 -15.79 6.82
CA TYR A 314 29.07 -15.71 8.26
C TYR A 314 28.14 -16.65 9.03
N ALA A 315 26.85 -16.67 8.70
CA ALA A 315 25.86 -17.53 9.35
C ALA A 315 26.19 -19.02 9.18
N GLU A 316 26.60 -19.44 7.98
CA GLU A 316 27.03 -20.82 7.71
C GLU A 316 28.23 -21.23 8.59
N LYS A 317 29.25 -20.36 8.69
CA LYS A 317 30.41 -20.60 9.57
C LYS A 317 30.01 -20.72 11.04
N GLN A 318 29.07 -19.91 11.51
CA GLN A 318 28.57 -20.01 12.88
C GLN A 318 27.80 -21.32 13.11
N ALA A 319 26.93 -21.71 12.18
CA ALA A 319 26.18 -22.97 12.26
C ALA A 319 27.11 -24.19 12.33
N LEU A 320 28.17 -24.23 11.50
CA LEU A 320 29.18 -25.29 11.53
C LEU A 320 29.93 -25.34 12.86
N LYS A 321 30.32 -24.19 13.42
CA LYS A 321 30.96 -24.13 14.75
C LYS A 321 30.06 -24.65 15.85
N TYR A 322 28.77 -24.28 15.84
CA TYR A 322 27.81 -24.78 16.83
C TYR A 322 27.57 -26.29 16.69
N ALA A 323 27.48 -26.81 15.46
CA ALA A 323 27.30 -28.24 15.21
C ALA A 323 28.51 -29.08 15.61
N GLN A 324 29.74 -28.53 15.51
CA GLN A 324 30.96 -29.21 15.97
C GLN A 324 31.14 -29.17 17.50
N ALA A 325 30.47 -28.24 18.19
CA ALA A 325 30.53 -28.09 19.64
C ALA A 325 29.41 -28.85 20.39
N ALA A 326 28.38 -29.31 19.67
CA ALA A 326 27.26 -30.10 20.18
C ALA A 326 27.54 -31.61 20.07
#